data_AF-A0A3D5PSF4-F1
#
_entry.id   AF-A0A3D5PSF4-F1
#
_cell.length_a   1.000
_cell.length_b   1.000
_cell.length_c   1.000
_cell.angle_alpha   90.00
_cell.angle_beta   90.00
_cell.angle_gamma   90.00
#
_symmetry.space_group_name_H-M   'P 1'
#
loop_
_entity.id
_entity.type
_entity.pdbx_description
1 polymer ?
#
loop_
_entity_poly.entity_id
_entity_poly.type
_entity_poly.pdbx_seq_one_letter_code
_entity_poly.pdbx_strand_id
1 'polypeptide(L)'
;MSDITELERRISAALDRIGTGLDGLADPAPEGPDPAEMQASLDIAAARADELERALSDEKLANAQLEERMKSVRDTADRHASAMDIQAAEQKQTTAKLDSELQRLRRAAEDLRQSNLGLRDALEQGLNEPHLINKAMLAELETLRATRSVEMAQADAVLAALEPMVKRAAQDAAKADDAKESSNA
;
A
#
# COMPACT_ATOMS: atom_id res chain seq x y z
N MET A 1 2.11 -105.38 20.77
CA MET A 1 0.68 -105.16 20.40
C MET A 1 -0.01 -104.14 21.32
N SER A 2 0.46 -103.91 22.55
CA SER A 2 -0.02 -102.85 23.47
C SER A 2 0.25 -101.42 22.97
N ASP A 3 1.38 -101.21 22.31
CA ASP A 3 1.86 -99.86 21.97
C ASP A 3 1.03 -99.23 20.84
N ILE A 4 0.49 -100.06 19.94
CA ILE A 4 -0.39 -99.61 18.86
C ILE A 4 -1.73 -99.12 19.43
N THR A 5 -2.31 -99.87 20.37
CA THR A 5 -3.58 -99.47 21.02
C THR A 5 -3.45 -98.21 21.87
N GLU A 6 -2.27 -97.97 22.46
CA GLU A 6 -2.02 -96.73 23.21
C GLU A 6 -1.83 -95.52 22.29
N LEU A 7 -1.15 -95.72 21.15
CA LEU A 7 -1.02 -94.71 20.11
C LEU A 7 -2.38 -94.35 19.50
N GLU A 8 -3.22 -95.33 19.19
CA GLU A 8 -4.59 -95.11 18.69
C GLU A 8 -5.43 -94.29 19.68
N ARG A 9 -5.40 -94.64 20.97
CA ARG A 9 -6.12 -93.88 22.02
C ARG A 9 -5.61 -92.45 22.15
N ARG A 10 -4.29 -92.21 22.03
CA ARG A 10 -3.71 -90.87 22.06
C ARG A 10 -4.05 -90.05 20.81
N ILE A 11 -4.10 -90.68 19.64
CA ILE A 11 -4.48 -90.01 18.39
C ILE A 11 -5.96 -89.62 18.43
N SER A 12 -6.86 -90.50 18.86
CA SER A 12 -8.28 -90.15 19.03
C SER A 12 -8.47 -89.00 20.02
N ALA A 13 -7.78 -89.03 21.17
CA ALA A 13 -7.84 -87.92 22.14
C ALA A 13 -7.25 -86.61 21.59
N ALA A 14 -6.23 -86.67 20.74
CA ALA A 14 -5.67 -85.50 20.08
C ALA A 14 -6.63 -84.94 19.01
N LEU A 15 -7.29 -85.81 18.24
CA LEU A 15 -8.28 -85.42 17.24
C LEU A 15 -9.52 -84.79 17.89
N ASP A 16 -10.02 -85.35 19.00
CA ASP A 16 -11.13 -84.75 19.75
C ASP A 16 -10.75 -83.38 20.33
N ARG A 17 -9.50 -83.22 20.78
CA ARG A 17 -8.98 -81.94 21.28
C ARG A 17 -8.82 -80.90 20.16
N ILE A 18 -8.47 -81.33 18.95
CA ILE A 18 -8.42 -80.47 17.78
C ILE A 18 -9.84 -80.11 17.32
N GLY A 19 -10.77 -81.07 17.34
CA GLY A 19 -12.18 -80.82 17.03
C GLY A 19 -12.80 -79.79 17.97
N THR A 20 -12.64 -79.99 19.29
CA THR A 20 -13.09 -79.02 20.31
C THR A 20 -12.34 -77.68 20.24
N GLY A 21 -11.06 -77.69 19.87
CA GLY A 21 -10.29 -76.47 19.65
C GLY A 21 -10.74 -75.69 18.40
N LEU A 22 -11.17 -76.38 17.35
CA LEU A 22 -11.73 -75.77 16.14
C LEU A 22 -13.15 -75.25 16.37
N ASP A 23 -13.97 -75.98 17.12
CA ASP A 23 -15.31 -75.53 17.51
C ASP A 23 -15.24 -74.26 18.39
N GLY A 24 -14.23 -74.16 19.27
CA GLY A 24 -13.98 -72.95 20.06
C GLY A 24 -13.41 -71.77 19.27
N LEU A 25 -12.82 -72.01 18.09
CA LEU A 25 -12.44 -70.94 17.14
C LEU A 25 -13.61 -70.52 16.24
N ALA A 26 -14.66 -71.34 16.18
CA ALA A 26 -15.91 -71.08 15.50
C ALA A 26 -16.96 -70.42 16.42
N ASP A 27 -16.54 -69.91 17.59
CA ASP A 27 -17.36 -68.94 18.32
C ASP A 27 -17.64 -67.75 17.39
N PRO A 28 -18.89 -67.26 17.32
CA PRO A 28 -19.23 -66.15 16.46
C PRO A 28 -18.36 -64.96 16.85
N ALA A 29 -17.59 -64.46 15.88
CA ALA A 29 -16.95 -63.16 16.00
C ALA A 29 -17.99 -62.17 16.54
N PRO A 30 -17.64 -61.27 17.48
CA PRO A 30 -18.57 -60.23 17.91
C PRO A 30 -19.14 -59.58 16.65
N GLU A 31 -20.48 -59.58 16.51
CA GLU A 31 -21.14 -58.99 15.35
C GLU A 31 -20.51 -57.62 15.13
N GLY A 32 -19.78 -57.49 14.01
CA GLY A 32 -19.28 -56.19 13.58
C GLY A 32 -20.45 -55.23 13.48
N PRO A 33 -20.22 -53.91 13.59
CA PRO A 33 -21.30 -52.93 13.44
C PRO A 33 -22.14 -53.27 12.20
N ASP A 34 -23.46 -53.21 12.34
CA ASP A 34 -24.40 -53.61 11.29
C ASP A 34 -23.96 -52.95 9.96
N PRO A 35 -23.74 -53.72 8.89
CA PRO A 35 -23.37 -53.18 7.58
C PRO A 35 -24.25 -52.00 7.14
N ALA A 36 -25.53 -51.98 7.54
CA ALA A 36 -26.43 -50.87 7.28
C ALA A 36 -26.10 -49.59 8.08
N GLU A 37 -25.70 -49.71 9.35
CA GLU A 37 -25.28 -48.58 10.19
C GLU A 37 -23.93 -48.01 9.72
N MET A 38 -23.00 -48.87 9.31
CA MET A 38 -21.73 -48.44 8.75
C MET A 38 -21.91 -47.74 7.40
N GLN A 39 -22.81 -48.22 6.54
CA GLN A 39 -23.15 -47.54 5.29
C GLN A 39 -23.80 -46.17 5.55
N ALA A 40 -24.74 -46.07 6.50
CA ALA A 40 -25.35 -44.80 6.87
C ALA A 40 -24.32 -43.79 7.41
N SER A 41 -23.36 -44.25 8.21
CA SER A 41 -22.24 -43.43 8.68
C SER A 41 -21.36 -42.93 7.53
N LEU A 42 -21.06 -43.78 6.56
CA LEU A 42 -20.27 -43.42 5.37
C LEU A 42 -21.02 -42.40 4.51
N ASP A 43 -22.32 -42.55 4.33
CA ASP A 43 -23.15 -41.61 3.58
C ASP A 43 -23.23 -40.23 4.26
N ILE A 44 -23.34 -40.20 5.59
CA ILE A 44 -23.28 -38.95 6.38
C ILE A 44 -21.90 -38.30 6.27
N ALA A 45 -20.82 -39.09 6.34
CA ALA A 45 -19.46 -38.58 6.20
C ALA A 45 -19.21 -38.01 4.80
N ALA A 46 -19.72 -38.68 3.75
CA ALA A 46 -19.65 -38.21 2.37
C ALA A 46 -20.41 -36.88 2.18
N ALA A 47 -21.63 -36.77 2.71
CA ALA A 47 -22.40 -35.53 2.65
C ALA A 47 -21.70 -34.35 3.35
N ARG A 48 -21.05 -34.60 4.49
CA ARG A 48 -20.23 -33.58 5.19
C ARG A 48 -18.97 -33.20 4.41
N ALA A 49 -18.33 -34.16 3.75
CA ALA A 49 -17.16 -33.89 2.91
C ALA A 49 -17.54 -32.97 1.73
N ASP A 50 -18.66 -33.27 1.05
CA ASP A 50 -19.17 -32.43 -0.04
C ASP A 50 -19.51 -31.00 0.43
N GLU A 51 -20.09 -30.85 1.62
CA GLU A 51 -20.40 -29.54 2.21
C GLU A 51 -19.13 -28.75 2.53
N LEU A 52 -18.12 -29.40 3.13
CA LEU A 52 -16.83 -28.78 3.44
C LEU A 52 -16.06 -28.40 2.17
N GLU A 53 -16.12 -29.21 1.11
CA GLU A 53 -15.49 -28.88 -0.17
C GLU A 53 -16.13 -27.64 -0.82
N ARG A 54 -17.46 -27.52 -0.76
CA ARG A 54 -18.17 -26.32 -1.23
C ARG A 54 -17.77 -25.09 -0.42
N ALA A 55 -17.81 -25.17 0.91
CA ALA A 55 -17.41 -24.07 1.78
C ALA A 55 -15.96 -23.63 1.53
N LEU A 56 -15.04 -24.59 1.35
CA LEU A 56 -13.64 -24.30 1.01
C LEU A 56 -13.51 -23.64 -0.37
N SER A 57 -14.32 -24.06 -1.35
CA SER A 57 -14.32 -23.45 -2.68
C SER A 57 -14.83 -22.00 -2.65
N ASP A 58 -15.88 -21.73 -1.87
CA ASP A 58 -16.44 -20.39 -1.66
C ASP A 58 -15.45 -19.47 -0.93
N GLU A 59 -14.79 -19.98 0.11
CA GLU A 59 -13.77 -19.22 0.84
C GLU A 59 -12.57 -18.90 -0.04
N LYS A 60 -12.11 -19.85 -0.87
CA LYS A 60 -11.01 -19.61 -1.84
C LYS A 60 -11.39 -18.54 -2.85
N LEU A 61 -12.62 -18.54 -3.34
CA LEU A 61 -13.11 -17.50 -4.25
C LEU A 61 -13.15 -16.13 -3.57
N ALA A 62 -13.67 -16.07 -2.34
CA ALA A 62 -13.72 -14.85 -1.55
C ALA A 62 -12.31 -14.31 -1.27
N ASN A 63 -11.36 -15.18 -0.94
CA ASN A 63 -9.98 -14.81 -0.70
C ASN A 63 -9.31 -14.24 -1.97
N ALA A 64 -9.48 -14.90 -3.12
CA ALA A 64 -8.97 -14.40 -4.40
C ALA A 64 -9.52 -12.99 -4.73
N GLN A 65 -10.81 -12.74 -4.49
CA GLN A 65 -11.41 -11.41 -4.67
C GLN A 65 -10.82 -10.37 -3.70
N LEU A 66 -10.56 -10.75 -2.44
CA LEU A 66 -9.95 -9.87 -1.45
C LEU A 66 -8.49 -9.56 -1.81
N GLU A 67 -7.72 -10.54 -2.29
CA GLU A 67 -6.35 -10.34 -2.77
C GLU A 67 -6.30 -9.36 -3.95
N GLU A 68 -7.21 -9.51 -4.92
CA GLU A 68 -7.31 -8.58 -6.05
C GLU A 68 -7.68 -7.16 -5.59
N ARG A 69 -8.64 -7.03 -4.67
CA ARG A 69 -9.00 -5.73 -4.09
C ARG A 69 -7.84 -5.12 -3.31
N MET A 70 -7.14 -5.91 -2.50
CA MET A 70 -5.96 -5.45 -1.75
C MET A 70 -4.85 -4.99 -2.69
N LYS A 71 -4.62 -5.72 -3.79
CA LYS A 71 -3.65 -5.31 -4.82
C LYS A 71 -4.05 -3.98 -5.45
N SER A 72 -5.32 -3.81 -5.83
CA SER A 72 -5.83 -2.54 -6.37
C SER A 72 -5.69 -1.37 -5.38
N VAL A 73 -6.01 -1.60 -4.11
CA VAL A 73 -5.85 -0.60 -3.04
C VAL A 73 -4.37 -0.26 -2.82
N ARG A 74 -3.48 -1.24 -2.82
CA ARG A 74 -2.03 -1.00 -2.72
C ARG A 74 -1.52 -0.20 -3.92
N ASP A 75 -1.89 -0.59 -5.13
CA ASP A 75 -1.47 0.11 -6.35
C ASP A 75 -1.98 1.56 -6.38
N THR A 76 -3.18 1.84 -5.86
CA THR A 76 -3.68 3.22 -5.74
C THR A 76 -2.95 3.98 -4.65
N ALA A 77 -2.72 3.38 -3.48
CA ALA A 77 -1.95 3.98 -2.39
C ALA A 77 -0.51 4.33 -2.82
N ASP A 78 0.18 3.43 -3.52
CA ASP A 78 1.55 3.64 -4.00
C ASP A 78 1.62 4.77 -5.04
N ARG A 79 0.62 4.86 -5.93
CA ARG A 79 0.50 6.00 -6.87
C ARG A 79 0.26 7.31 -6.14
N HIS A 80 -0.61 7.32 -5.12
CA HIS A 80 -0.87 8.51 -4.32
C HIS A 80 0.36 8.94 -3.52
N ALA A 81 1.08 8.01 -2.90
CA ALA A 81 2.31 8.28 -2.17
C ALA A 81 3.38 8.89 -3.08
N SER A 82 3.62 8.27 -4.25
CA SER A 82 4.55 8.79 -5.25
C SER A 82 4.17 10.20 -5.75
N ALA A 83 2.88 10.45 -6.00
CA ALA A 83 2.40 11.78 -6.37
C ALA A 83 2.62 12.82 -5.25
N MET A 84 2.39 12.44 -3.99
CA MET A 84 2.64 13.31 -2.84
C MET A 84 4.12 13.62 -2.67
N ASP A 85 5.00 12.63 -2.86
CA ASP A 85 6.45 12.83 -2.78
C ASP A 85 6.97 13.80 -3.85
N ILE A 86 6.46 13.67 -5.09
CA ILE A 86 6.77 14.61 -6.18
C ILE A 86 6.32 16.02 -5.82
N GLN A 87 5.07 16.18 -5.37
CA GLN A 87 4.54 17.48 -4.94
C GLN A 87 5.35 18.10 -3.79
N ALA A 88 5.76 17.29 -2.81
CA ALA A 88 6.60 17.74 -1.72
C ALA A 88 7.99 18.19 -2.20
N ALA A 89 8.57 17.50 -3.18
CA ALA A 89 9.85 17.88 -3.78
C ALA A 89 9.75 19.21 -4.56
N GLU A 90 8.71 19.36 -5.38
CA GLU A 90 8.43 20.60 -6.14
C GLU A 90 8.20 21.79 -5.20
N GLN A 91 7.44 21.59 -4.12
CA GLN A 91 7.21 22.63 -3.11
C GLN A 91 8.50 23.04 -2.40
N LYS A 92 9.36 22.07 -2.05
CA LYS A 92 10.69 22.36 -1.47
C LYS A 92 11.57 23.15 -2.43
N GLN A 93 11.55 22.81 -3.71
CA GLN A 93 12.31 23.55 -4.73
C GLN A 93 11.80 24.99 -4.87
N THR A 94 10.48 25.17 -4.91
CA THR A 94 9.83 26.48 -5.03
C THR A 94 10.14 27.37 -3.84
N THR A 95 10.04 26.83 -2.62
CA THR A 95 10.38 27.55 -1.39
C THR A 95 11.86 27.90 -1.31
N ALA A 96 12.76 27.00 -1.73
CA ALA A 96 14.19 27.28 -1.80
C ALA A 96 14.51 28.41 -2.81
N LYS A 97 13.87 28.41 -3.99
CA LYS A 97 14.00 29.49 -4.98
C LYS A 97 13.57 30.82 -4.38
N LEU A 98 12.39 30.89 -3.77
CA LEU A 98 11.88 32.10 -3.11
C LEU A 98 12.81 32.61 -2.02
N ASP A 99 13.33 31.74 -1.15
CA ASP A 99 14.26 32.14 -0.10
C ASP A 99 15.55 32.73 -0.69
N SER A 100 16.10 32.11 -1.74
CA SER A 100 17.30 32.63 -2.42
C SER A 100 17.09 34.03 -3.03
N GLU A 101 15.93 34.27 -3.65
CA GLU A 101 15.59 35.58 -4.22
C GLU A 101 15.35 36.63 -3.14
N LEU A 102 14.70 36.27 -2.02
CA LEU A 102 14.53 37.15 -0.87
C LEU A 102 15.86 37.51 -0.21
N GLN A 103 16.78 36.55 -0.09
CA GLN A 103 18.12 36.82 0.41
C GLN A 103 18.89 37.77 -0.52
N ARG A 104 18.76 37.60 -1.84
CA ARG A 104 19.34 38.53 -2.83
C ARG A 104 18.77 39.94 -2.68
N LEU A 105 17.45 40.07 -2.56
CA LEU A 105 16.79 41.35 -2.35
C LEU A 105 17.26 42.04 -1.06
N ARG A 106 17.38 41.30 0.05
CA ARG A 106 17.90 41.84 1.32
C ARG A 106 19.32 42.38 1.19
N ARG A 107 20.19 41.66 0.47
CA ARG A 107 21.57 42.10 0.22
C ARG A 107 21.59 43.37 -0.64
N ALA A 108 20.84 43.39 -1.74
CA ALA A 108 20.75 44.56 -2.62
C ALA A 108 20.22 45.79 -1.88
N ALA A 109 19.20 45.61 -1.03
CA ALA A 109 18.66 46.68 -0.20
C ALA A 109 19.66 47.21 0.84
N GLU A 110 20.47 46.33 1.45
CA GLU A 110 21.53 46.74 2.36
C GLU A 110 22.63 47.51 1.61
N ASP A 111 23.07 47.03 0.45
CA ASP A 111 24.06 47.71 -0.39
C ASP A 111 23.56 49.12 -0.81
N LEU A 112 22.28 49.25 -1.13
CA LEU A 112 21.64 50.54 -1.43
C LEU A 112 21.63 51.45 -0.20
N ARG A 113 21.31 50.94 0.99
CA ARG A 113 21.39 51.70 2.25
C ARG A 113 22.80 52.20 2.52
N GLN A 114 23.80 51.32 2.39
CA GLN A 114 25.21 51.68 2.57
C GLN A 114 25.68 52.72 1.55
N SER A 115 25.25 52.60 0.29
CA SER A 115 25.57 53.59 -0.73
C SER A 115 24.93 54.95 -0.46
N ASN A 116 23.71 54.98 0.08
CA ASN A 116 23.04 56.22 0.48
C ASN A 116 23.73 56.89 1.69
N LEU A 117 24.20 56.10 2.66
CA LEU A 117 25.00 56.61 3.78
C LEU A 117 26.30 57.25 3.28
N GLY A 118 27.06 56.54 2.43
CA GLY A 118 28.30 57.09 1.87
C GLY A 118 28.10 58.37 1.06
N LEU A 119 26.99 58.46 0.30
CA LEU A 119 26.63 59.71 -0.39
C LEU A 119 26.35 60.86 0.57
N ARG A 120 25.63 60.59 1.68
CA ARG A 120 25.33 61.62 2.70
C ARG A 120 26.60 62.09 3.39
N ASP A 121 27.48 61.17 3.79
CA ASP A 121 28.74 61.49 4.44
C ASP A 121 29.64 62.35 3.53
N ALA A 122 29.71 62.02 2.23
CA ALA A 122 30.46 62.81 1.26
C ALA A 122 29.87 64.22 1.09
N LEU A 123 28.53 64.33 1.01
CA LEU A 123 27.84 65.62 0.93
C LEU A 123 28.07 66.47 2.18
N GLU A 124 28.03 65.89 3.38
CA GLU A 124 28.31 66.58 4.65
C GLU A 124 29.74 67.11 4.72
N GLN A 125 30.70 66.38 4.14
CA GLN A 125 32.09 66.81 4.04
C GLN A 125 32.35 67.79 2.89
N GLY A 126 31.33 68.11 2.08
CA GLY A 126 31.46 68.95 0.89
C GLY A 126 32.26 68.29 -0.23
N LEU A 127 32.46 66.98 -0.18
CA LEU A 127 33.16 66.19 -1.18
C LEU A 127 32.17 65.78 -2.28
N ASN A 128 32.48 66.14 -3.52
CA ASN A 128 31.74 65.62 -4.68
C ASN A 128 32.52 64.44 -5.27
N GLU A 129 32.01 63.23 -5.03
CA GLU A 129 32.60 61.96 -5.45
C GLU A 129 31.71 61.28 -6.50
N PRO A 130 31.92 61.52 -7.81
CA PRO A 130 31.11 60.92 -8.88
C PRO A 130 31.03 59.39 -8.83
N HIS A 131 32.06 58.73 -8.30
CA HIS A 131 32.09 57.29 -8.13
C HIS A 131 31.05 56.78 -7.13
N LEU A 132 30.70 57.55 -6.09
CA LEU A 132 29.64 57.19 -5.14
C LEU A 132 28.25 57.28 -5.77
N ILE A 133 28.04 58.25 -6.67
CA ILE A 133 26.78 58.37 -7.43
C ILE A 133 26.61 57.14 -8.33
N ASN A 134 27.66 56.79 -9.09
CA ASN A 134 27.63 55.60 -9.94
C ASN A 134 27.38 54.32 -9.13
N LYS A 135 28.02 54.19 -7.95
CA LYS A 135 27.79 53.05 -7.04
C LYS A 135 26.33 53.00 -6.55
N ALA A 136 25.75 54.14 -6.19
CA ALA A 136 24.35 54.22 -5.75
C ALA A 136 23.39 53.85 -6.87
N MET A 137 23.62 54.35 -8.09
CA MET A 137 22.81 53.98 -9.26
C MET A 137 22.88 52.49 -9.57
N LEU A 138 24.06 51.87 -9.45
CA LEU A 138 24.20 50.42 -9.63
C LEU A 138 23.48 49.63 -8.54
N ALA A 139 23.56 50.07 -7.28
CA ALA A 139 22.85 49.45 -6.16
C ALA A 139 21.31 49.58 -6.30
N GLU A 140 20.83 50.71 -6.82
CA GLU A 140 19.41 50.93 -7.09
C GLU A 140 18.92 50.01 -8.23
N LEU A 141 19.68 49.92 -9.32
CA LEU A 141 19.37 49.00 -10.42
C LEU A 141 19.35 47.54 -9.97
N GLU A 142 20.30 47.12 -9.13
CA GLU A 142 20.31 45.76 -8.58
C GLU A 142 19.13 45.52 -7.64
N THR A 143 18.75 46.51 -6.83
CA THR A 143 17.56 46.43 -5.97
C THR A 143 16.30 46.26 -6.81
N LEU A 144 16.13 47.05 -7.89
CA LEU A 144 14.98 46.93 -8.80
C LEU A 144 14.93 45.57 -9.49
N ARG A 145 16.10 45.05 -9.93
CA ARG A 145 16.20 43.71 -10.51
C ARG A 145 15.84 42.62 -9.51
N ALA A 146 16.33 42.72 -8.28
CA ALA A 146 16.03 41.77 -7.22
C ALA A 146 14.54 41.80 -6.84
N THR A 147 13.92 42.98 -6.74
CA THR A 147 12.48 43.12 -6.49
C THR A 147 11.68 42.42 -7.59
N ARG A 148 11.99 42.69 -8.85
CA ARG A 148 11.31 42.03 -9.98
C ARG A 148 11.53 40.51 -9.98
N SER A 149 12.71 40.04 -9.63
CA SER A 149 13.02 38.61 -9.54
C SER A 149 12.18 37.91 -8.45
N VAL A 150 12.03 38.55 -7.28
CA VAL A 150 11.17 38.09 -6.20
C VAL A 150 9.70 38.05 -6.65
N GLU A 151 9.20 39.10 -7.29
CA GLU A 151 7.82 39.15 -7.81
C GLU A 151 7.53 38.02 -8.81
N MET A 152 8.45 37.77 -9.74
CA MET A 152 8.31 36.67 -10.70
C MET A 152 8.35 35.30 -9.99
N ALA A 153 9.27 35.10 -9.05
CA ALA A 153 9.33 33.86 -8.29
C ALA A 153 8.06 33.64 -7.43
N GLN A 154 7.47 34.70 -6.89
CA GLN A 154 6.19 34.64 -6.17
C GLN A 154 5.03 34.30 -7.11
N ALA A 155 4.97 34.92 -8.28
CA ALA A 155 3.96 34.61 -9.29
C ALA A 155 4.05 33.14 -9.75
N ASP A 156 5.26 32.65 -10.03
CA ASP A 156 5.52 31.24 -10.36
C ASP A 156 5.01 30.31 -9.24
N ALA A 157 5.31 30.64 -7.97
CA ALA A 157 4.91 29.84 -6.83
C ALA A 157 3.39 29.81 -6.63
N VAL A 158 2.71 30.95 -6.84
CA VAL A 158 1.24 31.03 -6.78
C VAL A 158 0.61 30.23 -7.91
N LEU A 159 1.13 30.34 -9.14
CA LEU A 159 0.65 29.56 -10.28
C LEU A 159 0.81 28.06 -10.04
N ALA A 160 1.97 27.63 -9.54
CA ALA A 160 2.23 26.23 -9.19
C ALA A 160 1.27 25.71 -8.11
N ALA A 161 0.90 26.54 -7.12
CA ALA A 161 -0.07 26.19 -6.08
C ALA A 161 -1.52 26.11 -6.61
N LEU A 162 -1.89 26.98 -7.56
CA LEU A 162 -3.24 27.04 -8.13
C LEU A 162 -3.50 25.95 -9.17
N GLU A 163 -2.48 25.57 -9.96
CA GLU A 163 -2.60 24.57 -11.02
C GLU A 163 -3.29 23.25 -10.58
N PRO A 164 -2.90 22.60 -9.46
CA PRO A 164 -3.59 21.39 -9.01
C PRO A 164 -5.03 21.65 -8.54
N MET A 165 -5.34 22.84 -7.99
CA MET A 165 -6.70 23.19 -7.58
C MET A 165 -7.62 23.35 -8.79
N VAL A 166 -7.12 23.99 -9.85
CA VAL A 166 -7.85 24.16 -11.11
C VAL A 166 -8.06 22.81 -11.80
N LYS A 167 -7.04 21.94 -11.84
CA LYS A 167 -7.18 20.58 -12.40
C LYS A 167 -8.22 19.75 -11.64
N ARG A 168 -8.25 19.81 -10.31
CA ARG A 168 -9.28 19.14 -9.50
C ARG A 168 -10.67 19.69 -9.78
N ALA A 169 -10.83 21.02 -9.78
CA ALA A 169 -12.11 21.65 -10.08
C ALA A 169 -12.65 21.28 -11.48
N ALA A 170 -11.78 21.19 -12.49
CA ALA A 170 -12.14 20.74 -13.83
C ALA A 170 -12.57 19.26 -13.88
N GLN A 171 -11.87 18.39 -13.14
CA GLN A 171 -12.25 16.97 -13.03
C GLN A 171 -13.60 16.78 -12.31
N ASP A 172 -13.86 17.57 -11.27
CA ASP A 172 -15.11 17.51 -10.53
C ASP A 172 -16.30 18.02 -11.38
N ALA A 173 -16.09 19.07 -12.18
CA ALA A 173 -17.07 19.54 -13.14
C ALA A 173 -17.39 18.48 -14.22
N ALA A 174 -16.37 17.82 -14.79
CA ALA A 174 -16.56 16.77 -15.78
C ALA A 174 -17.37 15.58 -15.22
N LYS A 175 -17.04 15.13 -14.00
CA LYS A 175 -17.79 14.06 -13.32
C LYS A 175 -19.25 14.44 -13.04
N ALA A 176 -19.51 15.71 -12.73
CA ALA A 176 -20.86 16.20 -12.47
C ALA A 176 -21.73 16.23 -13.74
N ASP A 177 -21.12 16.43 -14.91
CA ASP A 177 -21.83 16.39 -16.20
C ASP A 177 -22.08 14.94 -16.66
N ASP A 178 -21.11 14.03 -16.51
CA ASP A 178 -21.29 12.59 -16.79
C ASP A 178 -22.40 11.96 -15.92
N ALA A 179 -22.51 12.39 -14.65
CA ALA A 179 -23.56 11.95 -13.74
C ALA A 179 -24.96 12.45 -14.14
N LYS A 180 -25.06 13.60 -14.82
CA LYS A 180 -26.34 14.13 -15.33
C LYS A 180 -26.76 13.42 -16.61
N GLU A 181 -25.82 13.09 -17.50
CA GLU A 181 -26.12 12.37 -18.74
C GLU A 181 -26.57 10.92 -18.47
N SER A 182 -25.93 10.23 -17.54
CA SER A 182 -26.31 8.87 -17.13
C SER A 182 -27.63 8.78 -16.34
N SER A 183 -28.09 9.87 -15.73
CA SER A 183 -29.40 9.95 -15.06
C SER A 183 -30.56 10.25 -16.03
N ASN A 184 -30.26 10.68 -17.26
CA ASN A 184 -31.25 11.04 -18.29
C ASN A 184 -31.41 10.00 -19.40
N ALA A 185 -30.63 8.91 -19.34
CA ALA A 185 -30.69 7.74 -20.21
C ALA A 185 -31.35 6.55 -19.48
#